data_AF-A0AAU3FFG8-F1
#
_entry.id   AF-A0AAU3FFG8-F1
#
_cell.length_a   1.000
_cell.length_b   1.000
_cell.length_c   1.000
_cell.angle_alpha   90.00
_cell.angle_beta   90.00
_cell.angle_gamma   90.00
#
_symmetry.space_group_name_H-M   'P 1'
#
loop_
_entity.id
_entity.type
_entity.pdbx_description
1 polymer ?
#
loop_
_entity_poly.entity_id
_entity_poly.type
_entity_poly.pdbx_seq_one_letter_code
_entity_poly.pdbx_strand_id
1 'polypeptide(L)'
;MKNRWLSVGVLAAALFVVNVIARVVIKFGLDADDTAADRVSLAMFLVIGAILAVLAFRWGQERPVARWAGEMAAAVGIALLLTVLVGPLLVGQNPFGGDAGTLLAQAGLYLLATAAGVLVGYLTLTTLGRDHRSRMLKRYAEVKAAKPHRPVRR
;
A
#
# COMPACT_ATOMS: atom_id res chain seq x y z
N MET A 1 18.46 -4.91 -10.41
CA MET A 1 17.80 -5.24 -9.11
C MET A 1 17.78 -4.08 -8.12
N LYS A 2 18.75 -3.15 -8.13
CA LYS A 2 18.81 -1.96 -7.25
C LYS A 2 17.53 -1.11 -7.22
N ASN A 3 16.91 -0.80 -8.37
CA ASN A 3 15.68 0.01 -8.37
C ASN A 3 14.47 -0.62 -7.66
N ARG A 4 14.38 -1.96 -7.60
CA ARG A 4 13.24 -2.64 -6.96
C ARG A 4 13.24 -2.40 -5.46
N TRP A 5 14.39 -2.63 -4.83
CA TRP A 5 14.58 -2.39 -3.40
C TRP A 5 14.50 -0.91 -3.04
N LEU A 6 14.91 -0.02 -3.95
CA LEU A 6 14.71 1.41 -3.76
C LEU A 6 13.23 1.78 -3.74
N SER A 7 12.40 1.25 -4.65
CA SER A 7 10.95 1.49 -4.62
C SER A 7 10.30 0.93 -3.36
N VAL A 8 10.70 -0.26 -2.92
CA VAL A 8 10.22 -0.87 -1.66
C VAL A 8 10.60 0.00 -0.46
N GLY A 9 11.86 0.43 -0.39
CA GLY A 9 12.37 1.29 0.68
C GLY A 9 11.68 2.65 0.73
N VAL A 10 11.47 3.29 -0.42
CA VAL A 10 10.75 4.57 -0.52
C VAL A 10 9.30 4.42 -0.08
N LEU A 11 8.61 3.36 -0.51
CA LEU A 11 7.24 3.11 -0.08
C LEU A 11 7.18 2.84 1.43
N ALA A 12 8.06 1.99 1.96
CA ALA A 12 8.11 1.69 3.39
C ALA A 12 8.39 2.96 4.21
N ALA A 13 9.34 3.80 3.76
CA ALA A 13 9.65 5.07 4.38
C ALA A 13 8.46 6.04 4.34
N ALA A 14 7.77 6.16 3.20
CA ALA A 14 6.59 7.03 3.09
C ALA A 14 5.47 6.59 4.05
N LEU A 15 5.17 5.29 4.10
CA LEU A 15 4.16 4.75 5.02
C LEU A 15 4.56 4.96 6.49
N PHE A 16 5.85 4.78 6.80
CA PHE A 16 6.36 5.02 8.14
C PHE A 16 6.30 6.50 8.53
N VAL A 17 6.64 7.42 7.63
CA VAL A 17 6.55 8.88 7.87
C VAL A 17 5.13 9.30 8.21
N VAL A 18 4.12 8.78 7.49
CA VAL A 18 2.71 9.03 7.82
C VAL A 18 2.38 8.58 9.25
N ASN A 19 2.91 7.43 9.67
CA ASN A 19 2.74 6.95 11.04
C ASN A 19 3.40 7.87 12.07
N VAL A 20 4.64 8.28 11.82
CA VAL A 20 5.39 9.18 12.71
C VAL A 20 4.67 10.51 12.87
N ILE A 21 4.20 11.10 11.77
CA ILE A 21 3.44 12.36 11.80
C ILE A 21 2.19 12.21 12.68
N ALA A 22 1.40 11.14 12.49
CA ALA A 22 0.21 10.90 13.30
C ALA A 22 0.56 10.79 14.79
N ARG A 23 1.62 10.06 15.15
CA ARG A 23 2.06 9.93 16.53
C ARG A 23 2.53 11.26 17.14
N VAL A 24 3.26 12.07 16.37
CA VAL A 24 3.71 13.41 16.80
C VAL A 24 2.49 14.32 17.02
N VAL A 25 1.53 14.31 16.10
CA VAL A 25 0.29 15.08 16.23
C VAL A 25 -0.50 14.67 17.48
N ILE A 26 -0.62 13.37 17.74
CA ILE A 26 -1.32 12.86 18.94
C ILE A 26 -0.58 13.31 20.21
N LYS A 27 0.73 13.09 20.28
CA LYS A 27 1.54 13.39 21.48
C LYS A 27 1.55 14.89 21.83
N PHE A 28 1.70 15.76 20.85
CA PHE A 28 1.91 17.19 21.10
C PHE A 28 0.64 18.03 20.95
N GLY A 29 -0.38 17.53 20.26
CA GLY A 29 -1.61 18.28 19.95
C GLY A 29 -2.84 17.85 20.74
N LEU A 30 -2.86 16.64 21.31
CA LEU A 30 -4.10 15.97 21.76
C LEU A 30 -3.97 15.29 23.13
N ASP A 31 -3.00 15.68 23.95
CA ASP A 31 -2.59 15.02 25.22
C ASP A 31 -3.72 14.85 26.28
N ALA A 32 -4.93 15.34 26.03
CA ALA A 32 -6.10 15.22 26.91
C ALA A 32 -7.43 14.86 26.19
N ASP A 33 -7.41 14.53 24.89
CA ASP A 33 -8.62 14.19 24.12
C ASP A 33 -8.47 12.86 23.37
N ASP A 34 -8.86 11.77 24.05
CA ASP A 34 -8.84 10.41 23.51
C ASP A 34 -9.67 10.28 22.22
N THR A 35 -10.78 11.02 22.11
CA THR A 35 -11.64 10.96 20.92
C THR A 35 -10.94 11.56 19.70
N ALA A 36 -10.20 12.66 19.90
CA ALA A 36 -9.42 13.25 18.84
C ALA A 36 -8.22 12.39 18.45
N ALA A 37 -7.55 11.74 19.40
CA ALA A 37 -6.46 10.81 19.14
C ALA A 37 -6.90 9.61 18.28
N ASP A 38 -8.09 9.06 18.57
CA ASP A 38 -8.69 7.99 17.77
C ASP A 38 -9.02 8.43 16.35
N ARG A 39 -9.55 9.65 16.18
CA ARG A 39 -9.83 10.22 14.84
C ARG A 39 -8.56 10.42 14.02
N VAL A 40 -7.46 10.87 14.64
CA VAL A 40 -6.16 11.01 13.96
C VAL A 40 -5.63 9.64 13.55
N SER A 41 -5.75 8.63 14.41
CA SER A 41 -5.36 7.25 14.09
C SER A 41 -6.18 6.68 12.93
N LEU A 42 -7.49 6.91 12.93
CA LEU A 42 -8.38 6.54 11.81
C LEU A 42 -7.98 7.24 10.52
N ALA A 43 -7.77 8.57 10.56
CA ALA A 43 -7.34 9.35 9.41
C ALA A 43 -6.00 8.86 8.85
N MET A 44 -5.04 8.53 9.72
CA MET A 44 -3.76 7.91 9.35
C MET A 44 -3.96 6.59 8.60
N PHE A 45 -4.80 5.68 9.10
CA PHE A 45 -5.10 4.42 8.42
C PHE A 45 -5.78 4.63 7.06
N LEU A 46 -6.69 5.61 6.94
CA LEU A 46 -7.30 5.98 5.67
C LEU A 46 -6.27 6.51 4.67
N VAL A 47 -5.35 7.38 5.10
CA VAL A 47 -4.28 7.92 4.25
C VAL A 47 -3.37 6.80 3.75
N ILE A 48 -2.95 5.89 4.63
CA ILE A 48 -2.16 4.71 4.28
C ILE A 48 -2.90 3.85 3.25
N GLY A 49 -4.18 3.55 3.51
CA GLY A 49 -5.03 2.79 2.60
C GLY A 49 -5.16 3.46 1.23
N ALA A 50 -5.33 4.78 1.19
CA ALA A 50 -5.43 5.55 -0.04
C ALA A 50 -4.13 5.54 -0.85
N ILE A 51 -2.96 5.70 -0.19
CA ILE A 51 -1.64 5.59 -0.84
C ILE A 51 -1.51 4.22 -1.51
N LEU A 52 -1.85 3.15 -0.79
CA LEU A 52 -1.76 1.79 -1.31
C LEU A 52 -2.77 1.52 -2.42
N ALA A 53 -4.00 2.04 -2.33
CA ALA A 53 -4.99 1.93 -3.38
C ALA A 53 -4.51 2.58 -4.69
N VAL A 54 -3.98 3.80 -4.61
CA VAL A 54 -3.43 4.52 -5.78
C VAL A 54 -2.26 3.75 -6.38
N LEU A 55 -1.33 3.27 -5.55
CA LEU A 55 -0.17 2.52 -6.05
C LEU A 55 -0.56 1.16 -6.63
N ALA A 56 -1.50 0.44 -6.03
CA ALA A 56 -1.98 -0.85 -6.53
C ALA A 56 -2.68 -0.66 -7.88
N PHE A 57 -3.48 0.39 -7.99
CA PHE A 57 -4.10 0.80 -9.24
C PHE A 57 -3.05 1.14 -10.31
N ARG A 58 -2.08 2.00 -10.01
CA ARG A 58 -1.06 2.44 -10.99
C ARG A 58 -0.14 1.29 -11.41
N TRP A 59 0.42 0.56 -10.45
CA TRP A 59 1.36 -0.53 -10.76
C TRP A 59 0.67 -1.72 -11.42
N GLY A 60 -0.59 -2.01 -11.06
CA GLY A 60 -1.35 -3.08 -11.70
C GLY A 60 -1.74 -2.82 -13.16
N GLN A 61 -1.72 -1.56 -13.62
CA GLN A 61 -1.88 -1.25 -15.05
C GLN A 61 -0.69 -1.70 -15.90
N GLU A 62 0.52 -1.58 -15.34
CA GLU A 62 1.77 -1.77 -16.08
C GLU A 62 2.40 -3.14 -15.85
N ARG A 63 2.17 -3.75 -14.68
CA ARG A 63 2.92 -4.93 -14.21
C ARG A 63 1.98 -6.07 -13.80
N PRO A 64 2.42 -7.33 -13.93
CA PRO A 64 1.66 -8.48 -13.44
C PRO A 64 1.57 -8.48 -11.91
N VAL A 65 0.44 -8.97 -11.38
CA VAL A 65 0.13 -9.01 -9.93
C VAL A 65 1.23 -9.67 -9.11
N ALA A 66 1.74 -10.82 -9.56
CA ALA A 66 2.81 -11.55 -8.87
C ALA A 66 4.08 -10.70 -8.64
N ARG A 67 4.32 -9.68 -9.47
CA ARG A 67 5.50 -8.82 -9.36
C ARG A 67 5.30 -7.66 -8.40
N TRP A 68 4.21 -6.91 -8.53
CA TRP A 68 3.99 -5.71 -7.72
C TRP A 68 3.44 -6.03 -6.32
N ALA A 69 2.66 -7.11 -6.18
CA ALA A 69 2.09 -7.50 -4.89
C ALA A 69 3.17 -7.89 -3.88
N GLY A 70 4.20 -8.63 -4.31
CA GLY A 70 5.33 -8.99 -3.44
C GLY A 70 6.16 -7.78 -2.99
N GLU A 71 6.37 -6.80 -3.89
CA GLU A 71 7.06 -5.55 -3.55
C GLU A 71 6.25 -4.71 -2.55
N MET A 72 4.93 -4.64 -2.72
CA MET A 72 4.04 -3.99 -1.76
C MET A 72 4.01 -4.70 -0.42
N ALA A 73 3.87 -6.02 -0.40
CA ALA A 73 3.86 -6.81 0.82
C ALA A 73 5.16 -6.64 1.61
N ALA A 74 6.31 -6.64 0.93
CA ALA A 74 7.59 -6.36 1.55
C ALA A 74 7.65 -4.94 2.14
N ALA A 75 7.17 -3.93 1.41
CA ALA A 75 7.15 -2.54 1.89
C ALA A 75 6.24 -2.36 3.11
N VAL A 76 5.04 -2.95 3.08
CA VAL A 76 4.08 -2.94 4.20
C VAL A 76 4.67 -3.66 5.41
N GLY A 77 5.32 -4.82 5.22
CA GLY A 77 5.98 -5.54 6.30
C GLY A 77 7.11 -4.74 6.95
N ILE A 78 7.97 -4.09 6.16
CA ILE A 78 9.03 -3.22 6.67
C ILE A 78 8.43 -2.02 7.41
N ALA A 79 7.43 -1.35 6.83
CA ALA A 79 6.78 -0.20 7.45
C ALA A 79 6.09 -0.58 8.77
N LEU A 80 5.46 -1.75 8.83
CA LEU A 80 4.86 -2.29 10.05
C LEU A 80 5.91 -2.52 11.14
N LEU A 81 7.03 -3.18 10.79
CA LEU A 81 8.13 -3.40 11.74
C LEU A 81 8.70 -2.08 12.27
N LEU A 82 8.93 -1.10 11.40
CA LEU A 82 9.36 0.24 11.82
C LEU A 82 8.31 0.91 12.70
N THR A 83 7.02 0.81 12.35
CA THR A 83 5.91 1.40 13.10
C THR A 83 5.81 0.85 14.52
N VAL A 84 6.02 -0.45 14.69
CA VAL A 84 5.91 -1.12 16.00
C VAL A 84 7.18 -0.93 16.82
N LEU A 85 8.36 -1.06 16.22
CA LEU A 85 9.63 -1.07 16.95
C LEU A 85 10.26 0.33 17.10
N VAL A 86 10.20 1.14 16.03
CA VAL A 86 10.86 2.45 15.96
C VAL A 86 9.89 3.59 16.28
N GLY A 87 8.63 3.47 15.84
CA GLY A 87 7.60 4.49 16.04
C GLY A 87 7.45 4.97 17.48
N PRO A 88 7.36 4.07 18.50
CA PRO A 88 7.26 4.47 19.90
C PRO A 88 8.50 5.24 20.40
N LEU A 89 9.70 4.82 19.97
CA LEU A 89 10.97 5.42 20.39
C LEU A 89 11.08 6.89 19.97
N LEU A 90 10.54 7.25 18.80
CA LEU A 90 10.53 8.63 18.29
C LEU A 90 9.70 9.59 19.13
N VAL A 91 8.81 9.03 19.95
CA VAL A 91 7.88 9.77 20.81
C VAL A 91 8.27 9.58 22.28
N GLY A 92 9.41 8.94 22.57
CA GLY A 92 9.89 8.68 23.94
C GLY A 92 9.12 7.59 24.68
N GLN A 93 8.40 6.73 23.96
CA GLN A 93 7.68 5.59 24.51
C GLN A 93 8.48 4.29 24.31
N ASN A 94 8.33 3.33 25.23
CA ASN A 94 8.92 2.00 25.10
C ASN A 94 8.05 1.13 24.17
N PRO A 95 8.58 0.55 23.07
CA PRO A 95 7.83 -0.33 22.18
C PRO A 95 7.29 -1.61 22.85
N PHE A 96 7.87 -2.00 23.99
CA PHE A 96 7.41 -3.14 24.81
C PHE A 96 6.80 -2.69 26.15
N GLY A 97 6.47 -1.42 26.29
CA GLY A 97 5.90 -0.87 27.53
C GLY A 97 4.41 -1.16 27.71
N GLY A 98 3.71 -1.50 26.63
CA GLY A 98 2.30 -1.91 26.64
C GLY A 98 2.10 -3.42 26.79
N ASP A 99 0.86 -3.84 26.93
CA ASP A 99 0.48 -5.25 26.89
C ASP A 99 0.63 -5.84 25.47
N ALA A 100 0.78 -7.16 25.36
CA ALA A 100 0.88 -7.81 24.05
C ALA A 100 -0.38 -7.63 23.19
N GLY A 101 -1.54 -7.42 23.81
CA GLY A 101 -2.82 -7.22 23.12
C GLY A 101 -2.85 -5.92 22.33
N THR A 102 -2.36 -4.80 22.89
CA THR A 102 -2.30 -3.52 22.18
C THR A 102 -1.36 -3.55 20.98
N LEU A 103 -0.21 -4.22 21.09
CA LEU A 103 0.71 -4.42 19.96
C LEU A 103 0.07 -5.24 18.83
N LEU A 104 -0.60 -6.34 19.17
CA LEU A 104 -1.31 -7.18 18.20
C LEU A 104 -2.49 -6.46 17.56
N ALA A 105 -3.26 -5.68 18.34
CA ALA A 105 -4.36 -4.88 17.84
C ALA A 105 -3.87 -3.81 16.86
N GLN A 106 -2.78 -3.10 17.20
CA GLN A 106 -2.19 -2.09 16.33
C GLN A 106 -1.67 -2.71 15.02
N ALA A 107 -0.95 -3.84 15.12
CA ALA A 107 -0.48 -4.55 13.93
C ALA A 107 -1.64 -5.07 13.08
N GLY A 108 -2.69 -5.61 13.72
CA GLY A 108 -3.90 -6.08 13.06
C GLY A 108 -4.63 -4.97 12.30
N LEU A 109 -4.84 -3.81 12.92
CA LEU A 109 -5.46 -2.64 12.29
C LEU A 109 -4.63 -2.12 11.11
N TYR A 110 -3.31 -2.07 11.25
CA TYR A 110 -2.41 -1.67 10.16
C TYR A 110 -2.50 -2.65 8.99
N LEU A 111 -2.45 -3.95 9.25
CA LEU A 111 -2.59 -4.98 8.23
C LEU A 111 -3.96 -4.94 7.55
N LEU A 112 -5.03 -4.72 8.32
CA LEU A 112 -6.38 -4.58 7.80
C LEU A 112 -6.52 -3.36 6.88
N ALA A 113 -6.03 -2.19 7.32
CA ALA A 113 -6.07 -0.96 6.52
C ALA A 113 -5.25 -1.10 5.23
N THR A 114 -4.05 -1.70 5.30
CA THR A 114 -3.20 -1.91 4.12
C THR A 114 -3.81 -2.92 3.16
N ALA A 115 -4.34 -4.04 3.65
CA ALA A 115 -5.05 -5.03 2.83
C ALA A 115 -6.28 -4.42 2.15
N ALA A 116 -7.09 -3.66 2.89
CA ALA A 116 -8.26 -2.98 2.35
C ALA A 116 -7.88 -1.98 1.25
N GLY A 117 -6.85 -1.15 1.48
CA GLY A 117 -6.35 -0.21 0.47
C GLY A 117 -5.89 -0.89 -0.82
N VAL A 118 -5.07 -1.94 -0.70
CA VAL A 118 -4.61 -2.72 -1.86
C VAL A 118 -5.77 -3.36 -2.61
N LEU A 119 -6.73 -3.96 -1.89
CA LEU A 119 -7.91 -4.59 -2.48
C LEU A 119 -8.77 -3.56 -3.22
N VAL A 120 -9.05 -2.40 -2.63
CA VAL A 120 -9.81 -1.32 -3.27
C VAL A 120 -9.12 -0.87 -4.56
N GLY A 121 -7.81 -0.64 -4.54
CA GLY A 121 -7.06 -0.24 -5.72
C GLY A 121 -7.09 -1.31 -6.83
N TYR A 122 -6.94 -2.58 -6.44
CA TYR A 122 -6.97 -3.70 -7.37
C TYR A 122 -8.37 -3.95 -7.96
N LEU A 123 -9.43 -3.91 -7.14
CA LEU A 123 -10.81 -4.05 -7.61
C LEU A 123 -11.23 -2.89 -8.52
N THR A 124 -10.79 -1.67 -8.21
CA THR A 124 -11.01 -0.51 -9.10
C THR A 124 -10.32 -0.72 -10.46
N LEU A 125 -9.12 -1.29 -10.45
CA LEU A 125 -8.38 -1.60 -11.67
C LEU A 125 -9.09 -2.66 -12.54
N THR A 126 -9.57 -3.73 -11.91
CA THR A 126 -10.23 -4.85 -12.61
C THR A 126 -11.61 -4.47 -13.12
N THR A 127 -12.40 -3.71 -12.35
CA THR A 127 -13.72 -3.22 -12.79
C THR A 127 -13.62 -2.25 -13.97
N LEU A 128 -12.55 -1.46 -14.05
CA LEU A 128 -12.27 -0.60 -15.20
C LEU A 128 -11.66 -1.36 -16.40
N GLY A 129 -11.42 -2.67 -16.29
CA GLY A 129 -10.81 -3.49 -17.34
C GLY A 129 -9.40 -3.03 -17.74
N ARG A 130 -8.75 -2.26 -16.86
CA ARG A 130 -7.43 -1.65 -17.12
C ARG A 130 -6.28 -2.50 -16.64
N ASP A 131 -6.56 -3.66 -16.06
CA ASP A 131 -5.56 -4.61 -15.60
C ASP A 131 -4.75 -5.17 -16.76
N HIS A 132 -3.51 -5.51 -16.46
CA HIS A 132 -2.54 -6.01 -17.43
C HIS A 132 -3.07 -7.23 -18.21
N ARG A 133 -3.83 -8.12 -17.55
CA ARG A 133 -4.35 -9.35 -18.17
C ARG A 133 -5.47 -9.05 -19.16
N SER A 134 -6.42 -8.18 -18.81
CA SER A 134 -7.47 -7.76 -19.76
C SER A 134 -6.90 -7.05 -20.98
N ARG A 135 -5.88 -6.20 -20.82
CA ARG A 135 -5.21 -5.56 -21.96
C ARG A 135 -4.48 -6.57 -22.85
N MET A 136 -3.81 -7.56 -22.26
CA MET A 136 -3.17 -8.63 -23.04
C MET A 136 -4.21 -9.43 -23.82
N LEU A 137 -5.30 -9.86 -23.18
CA LEU A 137 -6.37 -10.62 -23.84
C LEU A 137 -7.03 -9.83 -24.97
N LYS A 138 -7.30 -8.53 -24.74
CA LYS A 138 -7.85 -7.63 -25.78
C LYS A 138 -6.91 -7.52 -26.99
N ARG A 139 -5.61 -7.32 -26.77
CA ARG A 139 -4.61 -7.30 -27.86
C ARG A 139 -4.54 -8.62 -28.61
N TYR A 140 -4.59 -9.75 -27.89
CA TYR A 140 -4.64 -11.08 -28.55
C TYR A 140 -5.89 -11.25 -29.41
N ALA A 141 -7.04 -10.77 -28.95
CA ALA A 141 -8.28 -10.79 -29.73
C ALA A 141 -8.19 -9.89 -30.97
N GLU A 142 -7.66 -8.67 -30.83
CA GLU A 142 -7.44 -7.73 -31.94
C GLU A 142 -6.48 -8.29 -33.00
N VAL A 143 -5.37 -8.91 -32.57
CA VAL A 143 -4.40 -9.55 -33.48
C VAL A 143 -5.01 -10.76 -34.19
N LYS A 144 -5.84 -11.55 -33.50
CA LYS A 144 -6.50 -12.72 -34.11
C LYS A 144 -7.66 -12.32 -35.04
N ALA A 145 -8.31 -11.19 -34.78
CA ALA A 145 -9.38 -10.63 -35.61
C ALA A 145 -8.84 -9.88 -36.83
N ALA A 146 -7.64 -9.29 -36.75
CA ALA A 146 -6.96 -8.68 -37.87
C ALA A 146 -6.57 -9.75 -38.91
N LYS A 147 -7.35 -9.85 -39.99
CA LYS A 147 -7.07 -10.73 -41.13
C LYS A 147 -5.65 -10.49 -41.64
N PRO A 148 -4.80 -11.52 -41.82
CA PRO A 148 -3.46 -11.33 -42.37
C PRO A 148 -3.59 -10.77 -43.79
N HIS A 149 -3.11 -9.55 -44.01
CA HIS A 149 -3.03 -8.96 -45.34
C HIS A 149 -1.94 -9.68 -46.11
N ARG A 150 -2.35 -10.52 -47.08
CA ARG A 150 -1.41 -11.20 -47.99
C ARG A 150 -0.66 -10.12 -48.77
N PRO A 151 0.68 -10.05 -48.69
CA PRO A 151 1.43 -9.13 -49.52
C PRO A 151 1.24 -9.55 -50.98
N VAL A 152 0.61 -8.68 -51.78
CA VAL A 152 0.48 -8.87 -53.22
C VAL A 152 1.87 -8.63 -53.82
N ARG A 153 2.50 -9.70 -54.31
CA ARG A 153 3.78 -9.64 -55.02
C ARG A 153 3.52 -9.00 -56.39
N ARG A 154 4.14 -7.86 -56.67
CA ARG A 154 4.21 -7.26 -58.01
C ARG A 154 5.28 -7.98 -58.84
#